data_AF-A0A965Y8M7-F1
#
_entry.id   AF-A0A965Y8M7-F1
#
_cell.length_a   1.000
_cell.length_b   1.000
_cell.length_c   1.000
_cell.angle_alpha   90.00
_cell.angle_beta   90.00
_cell.angle_gamma   90.00
#
_symmetry.space_group_name_H-M   'P 1'
#
loop_
_entity.id
_entity.type
_entity.pdbx_description
1 polymer ?
#
loop_
_entity_poly.entity_id
_entity_poly.type
_entity_poly.pdbx_seq_one_letter_code
_entity_poly.pdbx_strand_id
1 'polypeptide(L)'
;PLEGDGDFRSDECVELLKQTDIVVTNPPFSLFREYVKQLFDYEKKFVIIGSMNAITYKEIFPLIKENKMWLGNGFNAGNAYFSTPNIREFASGVYDEKTGLVKFRNICWFTNLDHGRRHQLLPLMTMEENLKYSKHKEIKGKKAYDKYDNYDAIEVPFTDSIPSNYDGVMGVPISFLDKYNPDQFEIVKFRHGNDNKDLKLENGACPYFRILIKHKRK
;
A
#
# COMPACT_ATOMS: atom_id res chain seq x y z
N PRO A 1 20.25 -3.83 27.55
CA PRO A 1 20.95 -3.58 26.27
C PRO A 1 21.20 -4.92 25.58
N LEU A 2 21.26 -4.97 24.25
CA LEU A 2 21.67 -6.18 23.54
C LEU A 2 23.18 -6.40 23.74
N GLU A 3 23.60 -7.66 23.80
CA GLU A 3 25.01 -8.06 23.87
C GLU A 3 25.66 -8.09 22.48
N GLY A 4 24.90 -8.43 21.43
CA GLY A 4 25.32 -8.48 20.04
C GLY A 4 25.13 -7.17 19.25
N ASP A 5 25.17 -7.29 17.91
CA ASP A 5 25.03 -6.18 16.96
C ASP A 5 23.58 -5.78 16.66
N GLY A 6 22.61 -6.54 17.18
CA GLY A 6 21.19 -6.33 16.97
C GLY A 6 20.67 -6.80 15.61
N ASP A 7 21.40 -7.64 14.88
CA ASP A 7 20.84 -8.33 13.72
C ASP A 7 19.65 -9.18 14.16
N PHE A 8 18.48 -8.99 13.52
CA PHE A 8 17.26 -9.71 13.85
C PHE A 8 17.35 -11.23 13.65
N ARG A 9 18.39 -11.68 12.96
CA ARG A 9 18.66 -13.10 12.68
C ARG A 9 19.54 -13.76 13.74
N SER A 10 20.17 -12.97 14.62
CA SER A 10 20.99 -13.50 15.71
C SER A 10 20.16 -14.30 16.72
N ASP A 11 20.78 -15.29 17.35
CA ASP A 11 20.13 -16.12 18.37
C ASP A 11 19.56 -15.24 19.50
N GLU A 12 20.30 -14.21 19.94
CA GLU A 12 19.84 -13.25 20.96
C GLU A 12 18.53 -12.56 20.54
N CYS A 13 18.47 -11.99 19.34
CA CYS A 13 17.27 -11.32 18.84
C CYS A 13 16.10 -12.30 18.62
N VAL A 14 16.39 -13.52 18.18
CA VAL A 14 15.38 -14.56 17.98
C VAL A 14 14.81 -15.04 19.32
N GLU A 15 15.62 -15.19 20.37
CA GLU A 15 15.12 -15.55 21.70
C GLU A 15 14.24 -14.44 22.29
N LEU A 16 14.57 -13.17 22.07
CA LEU A 16 13.71 -12.04 22.43
C LEU A 16 12.40 -12.04 21.62
N LEU A 17 12.49 -12.32 20.31
CA LEU A 17 11.33 -12.42 19.44
C LEU A 17 10.36 -13.49 19.94
N LYS A 18 10.86 -14.68 20.31
CA LYS A 18 10.05 -15.79 20.84
C LYS A 18 9.22 -15.37 22.05
N GLN A 19 9.79 -14.57 22.95
CA GLN A 19 9.15 -14.07 24.17
C GLN A 19 8.17 -12.91 23.94
N THR A 20 8.15 -12.31 22.75
CA THR A 20 7.38 -11.09 22.46
C THR A 20 6.05 -11.41 21.80
N ASP A 21 4.97 -10.71 22.15
CA ASP A 21 3.68 -10.82 21.47
C ASP A 21 3.55 -9.89 20.25
N ILE A 22 4.01 -8.64 20.42
CA ILE A 22 3.88 -7.57 19.44
C ILE A 22 5.24 -6.94 19.15
N VAL A 23 5.62 -6.88 17.87
CA VAL A 23 6.84 -6.22 17.41
C VAL A 23 6.51 -4.84 16.83
N VAL A 24 7.12 -3.80 17.38
CA VAL A 24 7.02 -2.43 16.84
C VAL A 24 8.41 -1.93 16.48
N THR A 25 8.71 -1.75 15.19
CA THR A 25 10.08 -1.40 14.78
C THR A 25 10.19 -0.69 13.43
N ASN A 26 11.37 -0.13 13.17
CA ASN A 26 11.81 0.37 11.87
C ASN A 26 12.86 -0.60 11.30
N PRO A 27 12.46 -1.68 10.62
CA PRO A 27 13.37 -2.72 10.15
C PRO A 27 14.26 -2.22 8.99
N PRO A 28 15.38 -2.90 8.70
CA PRO A 28 16.20 -2.59 7.54
C PRO A 28 15.38 -2.76 6.25
N PHE A 29 15.22 -1.68 5.47
CA PHE A 29 14.36 -1.73 4.26
C PHE A 29 14.88 -2.70 3.19
N SER A 30 16.20 -2.91 3.12
CA SER A 30 16.81 -3.90 2.22
C SER A 30 16.45 -5.34 2.58
N LEU A 31 16.15 -5.61 3.86
CA LEU A 31 15.82 -6.93 4.39
C LEU A 31 14.32 -7.07 4.72
N PHE A 32 13.48 -6.13 4.26
CA PHE A 32 12.06 -6.07 4.63
C PHE A 32 11.30 -7.37 4.34
N ARG A 33 11.56 -8.02 3.20
CA ARG A 33 10.93 -9.31 2.82
C ARG A 33 11.30 -10.42 3.79
N GLU A 34 12.57 -10.52 4.14
CA GLU A 34 13.10 -11.51 5.08
C GLU A 34 12.57 -11.27 6.49
N TYR A 35 12.54 -10.02 6.92
CA TYR A 35 12.02 -9.63 8.22
C TYR A 35 10.52 -9.93 8.37
N VAL A 36 9.70 -9.53 7.38
CA VAL A 36 8.26 -9.87 7.37
C VAL A 36 8.08 -11.38 7.40
N LYS A 37 8.87 -12.15 6.64
CA LYS A 37 8.81 -13.62 6.69
C LYS A 37 9.05 -14.12 8.12
N GLN A 38 10.09 -13.64 8.81
CA GLN A 38 10.37 -14.04 10.19
C GLN A 38 9.19 -13.72 11.13
N LEU A 39 8.58 -12.54 11.02
CA LEU A 39 7.43 -12.17 11.84
C LEU A 39 6.24 -13.13 11.63
N PHE A 40 6.00 -13.59 10.40
CA PHE A 40 4.98 -14.59 10.11
C PHE A 40 5.36 -16.00 10.57
N ASP A 41 6.61 -16.42 10.39
CA ASP A 41 7.11 -17.73 10.84
C ASP A 41 6.99 -17.90 12.37
N TYR A 42 7.14 -16.81 13.12
CA TYR A 42 7.02 -16.76 14.57
C TYR A 42 5.62 -16.28 15.05
N GLU A 43 4.64 -16.17 14.13
CA GLU A 43 3.25 -15.81 14.42
C GLU A 43 3.06 -14.49 15.18
N LYS A 44 3.93 -13.50 14.93
CA LYS A 44 3.93 -12.25 15.67
C LYS A 44 2.88 -11.28 15.18
N LYS A 45 2.32 -10.53 16.12
CA LYS A 45 1.64 -9.28 15.80
C LYS A 45 2.67 -8.19 15.59
N PHE A 46 2.43 -7.25 14.69
CA PHE A 46 3.44 -6.25 14.40
C PHE A 46 2.89 -4.92 13.89
N VAL A 47 3.67 -3.86 14.09
CA VAL A 47 3.53 -2.53 13.49
C VAL A 47 4.92 -2.08 13.06
N ILE A 48 5.22 -2.16 11.77
CA ILE A 48 6.57 -1.93 11.25
C ILE A 48 6.59 -0.84 10.19
N ILE A 49 7.67 -0.06 10.17
CA ILE A 49 7.88 0.95 9.13
C ILE A 49 8.41 0.29 7.86
N GLY A 50 7.91 0.70 6.71
CA GLY A 50 8.43 0.23 5.43
C GLY A 50 8.23 1.24 4.31
N SER A 51 8.93 1.00 3.21
CA SER A 51 8.68 1.73 1.96
C SER A 51 7.37 1.26 1.33
N MET A 52 6.58 2.19 0.78
CA MET A 52 5.40 1.90 -0.04
C MET A 52 5.73 0.98 -1.22
N ASN A 53 6.98 0.98 -1.69
CA ASN A 53 7.43 0.08 -2.75
C ASN A 53 7.33 -1.40 -2.32
N ALA A 54 7.38 -1.70 -1.02
CA ALA A 54 7.27 -3.05 -0.50
C ALA A 54 5.94 -3.71 -0.84
N ILE A 55 4.87 -2.94 -1.06
CA ILE A 55 3.57 -3.43 -1.54
C ILE A 55 3.72 -4.27 -2.81
N THR A 56 4.66 -3.92 -3.68
CA THR A 56 4.86 -4.57 -4.98
C THR A 56 5.69 -5.85 -4.91
N TYR A 57 6.26 -6.17 -3.75
CA TYR A 57 7.12 -7.35 -3.59
C TYR A 57 6.31 -8.64 -3.66
N LYS A 58 6.91 -9.66 -4.28
CA LYS A 58 6.28 -10.94 -4.57
C LYS A 58 5.73 -11.66 -3.33
N GLU A 59 6.38 -11.49 -2.19
CA GLU A 59 6.02 -12.11 -0.91
C GLU A 59 5.11 -11.21 -0.06
N ILE A 60 5.01 -9.92 -0.39
CA ILE A 60 4.26 -8.94 0.40
C ILE A 60 2.85 -8.73 -0.15
N PHE A 61 2.69 -8.54 -1.46
CA PHE A 61 1.36 -8.33 -2.04
C PHE A 61 0.38 -9.48 -1.73
N PRO A 62 0.77 -10.77 -1.78
CA PRO A 62 -0.13 -11.87 -1.43
C PRO A 62 -0.66 -11.75 0.01
N LEU A 63 0.17 -11.36 0.97
CA LEU A 63 -0.25 -11.16 2.36
C LEU A 63 -1.29 -10.04 2.48
N ILE A 64 -1.17 -8.98 1.68
CA ILE A 64 -2.16 -7.89 1.64
C ILE A 64 -3.46 -8.36 1.00
N LYS A 65 -3.37 -9.04 -0.15
CA LYS A 65 -4.53 -9.59 -0.87
C LYS A 65 -5.32 -10.57 -0.01
N GLU A 66 -4.64 -11.40 0.75
CA GLU A 66 -5.22 -12.39 1.66
C GLU A 66 -5.66 -11.81 3.01
N ASN A 67 -5.58 -10.48 3.19
CA ASN A 67 -5.91 -9.79 4.44
C ASN A 67 -5.13 -10.31 5.66
N LYS A 68 -3.91 -10.81 5.46
CA LYS A 68 -2.97 -11.21 6.52
C LYS A 68 -2.11 -10.06 7.03
N MET A 69 -1.95 -9.02 6.21
CA MET A 69 -1.23 -7.78 6.52
C MET A 69 -1.89 -6.61 5.79
N TRP A 70 -1.81 -5.39 6.31
CA TRP A 70 -2.33 -4.18 5.67
C TRP A 70 -1.46 -2.96 6.01
N LEU A 71 -1.76 -1.85 5.34
CA LEU A 71 -1.15 -0.56 5.66
C LEU A 71 -1.75 -0.03 6.97
N GLY A 72 -0.88 0.40 7.87
CA GLY A 72 -1.26 1.09 9.09
C GLY A 72 -1.52 2.58 8.84
N ASN A 73 -1.64 3.35 9.92
CA ASN A 73 -1.91 4.78 9.83
C ASN A 73 -0.71 5.53 9.22
N GLY A 74 -0.86 6.07 8.01
CA GLY A 74 0.20 6.84 7.35
C GLY A 74 0.71 8.05 8.15
N PHE A 75 1.84 8.60 7.72
CA PHE A 75 2.44 9.79 8.33
C PHE A 75 1.69 11.07 7.92
N ASN A 76 1.77 12.10 8.76
CA ASN A 76 1.12 13.38 8.48
C ASN A 76 1.58 13.96 7.13
N ALA A 77 0.62 14.29 6.27
CA ALA A 77 0.84 14.72 4.89
C ALA A 77 1.78 13.79 4.07
N GLY A 78 1.85 12.50 4.44
CA GLY A 78 2.71 11.50 3.80
C GLY A 78 4.21 11.68 4.07
N ASN A 79 4.60 12.48 5.07
CA ASN A 79 6.00 12.80 5.33
C ASN A 79 6.51 12.09 6.59
N ALA A 80 7.39 11.12 6.40
CA ALA A 80 8.14 10.49 7.49
C ALA A 80 9.48 11.22 7.67
N TYR A 81 9.89 11.41 8.92
CA TYR A 81 11.10 12.14 9.29
C TYR A 81 11.98 11.24 10.17
N PHE A 82 13.27 11.15 9.83
CA PHE A 82 14.23 10.29 10.51
C PHE A 82 15.49 11.07 10.86
N SER A 83 15.99 10.89 12.09
CA SER A 83 17.35 11.31 12.44
C SER A 83 18.36 10.33 11.84
N THR A 84 19.48 10.84 11.33
CA THR A 84 20.59 10.01 10.85
C THR A 84 21.90 10.47 11.47
N PRO A 85 22.74 9.56 11.99
CA PRO A 85 24.11 9.89 12.38
C PRO A 85 25.02 10.11 11.15
N ASN A 86 24.58 9.64 9.98
CA ASN A 86 25.33 9.72 8.72
C ASN A 86 24.77 10.86 7.87
N ILE A 87 25.24 12.08 8.12
CA ILE A 87 24.99 13.22 7.24
C ILE A 87 25.81 13.01 5.95
N ARG A 88 25.13 13.02 4.81
CA ARG A 88 25.72 12.94 3.47
C ARG A 88 25.08 14.01 2.60
N GLU A 89 25.56 14.18 1.37
CA GLU A 89 24.84 15.01 0.40
C GLU A 89 23.48 14.36 0.09
N PHE A 90 22.42 15.03 0.51
CA PHE A 90 21.05 14.66 0.20
C PHE A 90 20.53 15.48 -0.96
N ALA A 91 19.56 14.95 -1.70
CA ALA A 91 18.83 15.74 -2.68
C ALA A 91 18.10 16.91 -2.00
N SER A 92 17.90 18.00 -2.74
CA SER A 92 17.23 19.20 -2.22
C SER A 92 15.86 18.87 -1.60
N GLY A 93 15.62 19.36 -0.38
CA GLY A 93 14.37 19.17 0.36
C GLY A 93 14.21 17.81 1.05
N VAL A 94 15.22 16.94 0.99
CA VAL A 94 15.27 15.67 1.72
C VAL A 94 15.86 15.87 3.12
N TYR A 95 16.91 16.66 3.28
CA TYR A 95 17.49 16.98 4.58
C TYR A 95 17.10 18.39 5.03
N ASP A 96 16.73 18.52 6.30
CA ASP A 96 16.47 19.81 6.93
C ASP A 96 17.57 20.11 7.95
N GLU A 97 18.45 21.06 7.62
CA GLU A 97 19.57 21.48 8.46
C GLU A 97 19.13 22.06 9.80
N LYS A 98 17.91 22.62 9.90
CA LYS A 98 17.41 23.21 11.15
C LYS A 98 17.00 22.14 12.16
N THR A 99 16.44 21.04 11.66
CA THR A 99 15.93 19.95 12.52
C THR A 99 16.89 18.75 12.58
N GLY A 100 17.85 18.65 11.65
CA GLY A 100 18.73 17.49 11.51
C GLY A 100 18.04 16.24 10.98
N LEU A 101 16.84 16.39 10.40
CA LEU A 101 15.99 15.28 9.98
C LEU A 101 16.01 15.07 8.47
N VAL A 102 15.95 13.80 8.08
CA VAL A 102 15.78 13.35 6.70
C VAL A 102 14.31 13.02 6.46
N LYS A 103 13.74 13.57 5.40
CA LYS A 103 12.34 13.49 5.01
C LYS A 103 12.15 12.50 3.86
N PHE A 104 11.25 11.54 4.04
CA PHE A 104 10.83 10.60 3.00
C PHE A 104 9.31 10.66 2.79
N ARG A 105 8.88 10.59 1.51
CA ARG A 105 7.46 10.68 1.11
C ARG A 105 6.81 9.34 0.78
N ASN A 106 7.59 8.27 0.76
CA ASN A 106 7.16 6.93 0.34
C ASN A 106 7.23 5.94 1.49
N ILE A 107 7.05 6.40 2.73
CA ILE A 107 7.12 5.57 3.92
C ILE A 107 5.73 5.42 4.52
N CYS A 108 5.41 4.22 4.96
CA CYS A 108 4.16 3.89 5.64
C CYS A 108 4.40 2.85 6.74
N TRP A 109 3.37 2.65 7.55
CA TRP A 109 3.31 1.54 8.48
C TRP A 109 2.71 0.31 7.80
N PHE A 110 3.20 -0.87 8.14
CA PHE A 110 2.63 -2.17 7.82
C PHE A 110 2.27 -2.88 9.12
N THR A 111 1.12 -3.54 9.14
CA THR A 111 0.63 -4.19 10.36
C THR A 111 -0.29 -5.36 10.05
N ASN A 112 -0.44 -6.27 11.01
CA ASN A 112 -1.48 -7.29 11.07
C ASN A 112 -2.38 -7.13 12.33
N LEU A 113 -2.29 -5.96 12.99
CA LEU A 113 -3.15 -5.55 14.09
C LEU A 113 -4.37 -4.81 13.56
N ASP A 114 -5.54 -5.29 13.97
CA ASP A 114 -6.79 -4.75 13.46
C ASP A 114 -7.10 -3.39 14.08
N HIS A 115 -7.67 -2.48 13.29
CA HIS A 115 -7.90 -1.11 13.72
C HIS A 115 -9.09 -0.47 13.01
N GLY A 116 -9.83 0.40 13.71
CA GLY A 116 -11.08 0.99 13.20
C GLY A 116 -10.95 1.67 11.83
N ARG A 117 -9.81 2.33 11.54
CA ARG A 117 -9.58 2.95 10.21
C ARG A 117 -9.69 1.96 9.04
N ARG A 118 -9.33 0.69 9.25
CA ARG A 118 -9.42 -0.38 8.24
C ARG A 118 -10.86 -0.67 7.83
N HIS A 119 -11.81 -0.44 8.73
CA HIS A 119 -13.22 -0.70 8.52
C HIS A 119 -14.02 0.57 8.18
N GLN A 120 -13.35 1.70 7.95
CA GLN A 120 -14.02 2.91 7.51
C GLN A 120 -14.52 2.73 6.07
N LEU A 121 -15.83 2.87 5.89
CA LEU A 121 -16.42 2.86 4.55
C LEU A 121 -15.96 4.10 3.77
N LEU A 122 -15.54 3.89 2.54
CA LEU A 122 -15.29 4.98 1.61
C LEU A 122 -16.64 5.52 1.11
N PRO A 123 -16.92 6.83 1.28
CA PRO A 123 -18.05 7.46 0.65
C PRO A 123 -17.75 7.59 -0.85
N LEU A 124 -18.63 7.04 -1.68
CA LEU A 124 -18.45 6.96 -3.13
C LEU A 124 -19.67 7.52 -3.84
N MET A 125 -19.42 8.20 -4.95
CA MET A 125 -20.45 8.63 -5.89
C MET A 125 -20.76 7.52 -6.88
N THR A 126 -21.93 7.57 -7.50
CA THR A 126 -22.27 6.73 -8.65
C THR A 126 -21.37 7.06 -9.84
N MET A 127 -21.35 6.16 -10.83
CA MET A 127 -20.61 6.39 -12.08
C MET A 127 -21.03 7.69 -12.78
N GLU A 128 -22.33 7.97 -12.87
CA GLU A 128 -22.84 9.19 -13.49
C GLU A 128 -22.39 10.45 -12.73
N GLU A 129 -22.51 10.43 -11.40
CA GLU A 129 -22.07 11.54 -10.55
C GLU A 129 -20.56 11.76 -10.64
N ASN A 130 -19.74 10.71 -10.69
CA ASN A 130 -18.31 10.84 -10.94
C ASN A 130 -18.03 11.56 -12.26
N LEU A 131 -18.64 11.11 -13.36
CA LEU A 131 -18.46 11.72 -14.67
C LEU A 131 -18.96 13.18 -14.72
N LYS A 132 -19.94 13.56 -13.90
CA LYS A 132 -20.50 14.92 -13.89
C LYS A 132 -19.79 15.88 -12.92
N TYR A 133 -19.45 15.40 -11.72
CA TYR A 133 -19.07 16.22 -10.57
C TYR A 133 -17.65 15.98 -10.05
N SER A 134 -16.91 15.00 -10.58
CA SER A 134 -15.53 14.77 -10.14
C SER A 134 -14.70 16.05 -10.19
N LYS A 135 -13.82 16.22 -9.19
CA LYS A 135 -12.84 17.32 -9.17
C LYS A 135 -11.66 17.07 -10.12
N HIS A 136 -11.51 15.84 -10.60
CA HIS A 136 -10.42 15.42 -11.48
C HIS A 136 -10.84 15.56 -12.94
N LYS A 137 -10.04 16.30 -13.73
CA LYS A 137 -10.36 16.62 -15.13
C LYS A 137 -10.32 15.38 -16.03
N GLU A 138 -9.58 14.36 -15.62
CA GLU A 138 -9.44 13.08 -16.31
C GLU A 138 -10.71 12.22 -16.21
N ILE A 139 -11.63 12.55 -15.30
CA ILE A 139 -12.93 11.88 -15.10
C ILE A 139 -14.09 12.80 -15.47
N LYS A 140 -14.04 14.06 -15.03
CA LYS A 140 -15.13 15.01 -15.24
C LYS A 140 -15.35 15.28 -16.73
N GLY A 141 -16.60 15.11 -17.18
CA GLY A 141 -17.03 15.32 -18.56
C GLY A 141 -16.76 14.15 -19.50
N LYS A 142 -16.16 13.04 -19.02
CA LYS A 142 -16.04 11.83 -19.84
C LYS A 142 -17.42 11.19 -20.08
N LYS A 143 -17.55 10.51 -21.22
CA LYS A 143 -18.74 9.71 -21.55
C LYS A 143 -18.80 8.40 -20.75
N ALA A 144 -17.64 7.81 -20.49
CA ALA A 144 -17.47 6.59 -19.73
C ALA A 144 -16.03 6.51 -19.19
N TYR A 145 -15.80 5.59 -18.26
CA TYR A 145 -14.45 5.24 -17.81
C TYR A 145 -13.70 4.50 -18.92
N ASP A 146 -12.37 4.65 -18.95
CA ASP A 146 -11.53 3.90 -19.89
C ASP A 146 -11.51 2.41 -19.50
N LYS A 147 -11.27 1.53 -20.47
CA LYS A 147 -11.19 0.08 -20.28
C LYS A 147 -9.82 -0.46 -20.62
N TYR A 148 -9.47 -1.60 -20.06
CA TYR A 148 -8.25 -2.33 -20.42
C TYR A 148 -8.48 -3.22 -21.65
N ASP A 149 -7.45 -3.36 -22.47
CA ASP A 149 -7.46 -4.25 -23.65
C ASP A 149 -7.23 -5.72 -23.25
N ASN A 150 -6.45 -5.95 -22.19
CA ASN A 150 -5.99 -7.27 -21.76
C ASN A 150 -6.65 -7.77 -20.46
N TYR A 151 -7.69 -7.08 -19.97
CA TYR A 151 -8.48 -7.52 -18.81
C TYR A 151 -9.87 -6.86 -18.81
N ASP A 152 -10.93 -7.60 -18.46
CA ASP A 152 -12.29 -7.05 -18.34
C ASP A 152 -12.45 -6.22 -17.06
N ALA A 153 -11.97 -4.98 -17.11
CA ALA A 153 -12.05 -4.01 -16.02
C ALA A 153 -12.08 -2.57 -16.57
N ILE A 154 -12.59 -1.65 -15.75
CA ILE A 154 -12.45 -0.20 -15.99
C ILE A 154 -11.22 0.36 -15.27
N GLU A 155 -10.58 1.36 -15.86
CA GLU A 155 -9.51 2.13 -15.22
C GLU A 155 -10.10 3.25 -14.36
N VAL A 156 -9.77 3.21 -13.07
CA VAL A 156 -10.19 4.21 -12.09
C VAL A 156 -8.92 4.90 -11.54
N PRO A 157 -8.51 6.04 -12.12
CA PRO A 157 -7.23 6.67 -11.80
C PRO A 157 -7.17 7.27 -10.39
N PHE A 158 -8.32 7.52 -9.76
CA PHE A 158 -8.40 8.14 -8.43
C PHE A 158 -9.34 7.35 -7.51
N THR A 159 -8.92 7.12 -6.26
CA THR A 159 -9.70 6.39 -5.26
C THR A 159 -11.07 7.00 -4.97
N ASP A 160 -11.20 8.33 -5.00
CA ASP A 160 -12.49 9.02 -4.82
C ASP A 160 -13.35 9.05 -6.08
N SER A 161 -12.88 8.45 -7.18
CA SER A 161 -13.62 8.26 -8.43
C SER A 161 -14.04 6.80 -8.63
N ILE A 162 -13.95 5.94 -7.59
CA ILE A 162 -14.50 4.58 -7.64
C ILE A 162 -16.03 4.69 -7.69
N PRO A 163 -16.71 4.16 -8.73
CA PRO A 163 -18.16 4.19 -8.82
C PRO A 163 -18.80 3.23 -7.81
N SER A 164 -19.76 3.71 -7.03
CA SER A 164 -20.49 2.91 -6.02
C SER A 164 -21.41 1.85 -6.62
N ASN A 165 -21.85 2.03 -7.87
CA ASN A 165 -22.86 1.23 -8.55
C ASN A 165 -22.29 0.40 -9.72
N TYR A 166 -20.98 0.15 -9.75
CA TYR A 166 -20.34 -0.66 -10.78
C TYR A 166 -19.98 -2.06 -10.26
N ASP A 167 -20.53 -3.09 -10.88
CA ASP A 167 -20.39 -4.47 -10.44
C ASP A 167 -19.14 -5.21 -10.96
N GLY A 168 -18.47 -4.63 -11.95
CA GLY A 168 -17.30 -5.24 -12.59
C GLY A 168 -16.00 -5.05 -11.81
N VAL A 169 -14.90 -5.57 -12.37
CA VAL A 169 -13.56 -5.31 -11.84
C VAL A 169 -13.13 -3.88 -12.17
N MET A 170 -12.44 -3.23 -11.24
CA MET A 170 -11.92 -1.88 -11.37
C MET A 170 -10.42 -1.89 -11.10
N GLY A 171 -9.62 -1.29 -11.96
CA GLY A 171 -8.21 -1.04 -11.68
C GLY A 171 -8.02 0.30 -10.99
N VAL A 172 -7.51 0.27 -9.77
CA VAL A 172 -7.28 1.44 -8.91
C VAL A 172 -5.79 1.66 -8.66
N PRO A 173 -5.33 2.89 -8.34
CA PRO A 173 -3.94 3.14 -8.00
C PRO A 173 -3.51 2.38 -6.73
N ILE A 174 -2.23 2.02 -6.60
CA ILE A 174 -1.68 1.35 -5.40
C ILE A 174 -1.99 2.11 -4.10
N SER A 175 -2.01 3.45 -4.16
CA SER A 175 -2.35 4.30 -3.02
C SER A 175 -3.76 4.07 -2.47
N PHE A 176 -4.64 3.39 -3.20
CA PHE A 176 -5.93 2.91 -2.70
C PHE A 176 -5.79 2.10 -1.40
N LEU A 177 -4.69 1.38 -1.20
CA LEU A 177 -4.48 0.55 0.00
C LEU A 177 -4.46 1.34 1.31
N ASP A 178 -4.19 2.64 1.29
CA ASP A 178 -4.30 3.54 2.46
C ASP A 178 -5.76 3.73 2.94
N LYS A 179 -6.70 3.37 2.07
CA LYS A 179 -8.15 3.47 2.26
C LYS A 179 -8.87 2.15 2.05
N TYR A 180 -8.13 1.06 1.89
CA TYR A 180 -8.70 -0.25 1.60
C TYR A 180 -9.45 -0.79 2.82
N ASN A 181 -10.74 -1.03 2.62
CA ASN A 181 -11.62 -1.68 3.57
C ASN A 181 -12.05 -3.06 3.05
N PRO A 182 -11.70 -4.17 3.75
CA PRO A 182 -12.00 -5.54 3.32
C PRO A 182 -13.48 -5.90 3.43
N ASP A 183 -14.30 -5.05 4.07
CA ASP A 183 -15.75 -5.21 4.14
C ASP A 183 -16.47 -4.54 2.97
N GLN A 184 -15.81 -3.58 2.31
CA GLN A 184 -16.33 -2.86 1.16
C GLN A 184 -15.79 -3.40 -0.17
N PHE A 185 -14.54 -3.88 -0.19
CA PHE A 185 -13.88 -4.31 -1.42
C PHE A 185 -13.18 -5.66 -1.28
N GLU A 186 -13.06 -6.34 -2.41
CA GLU A 186 -12.22 -7.52 -2.61
C GLU A 186 -11.05 -7.17 -3.53
N ILE A 187 -9.83 -7.59 -3.17
CA ILE A 187 -8.66 -7.51 -4.04
C ILE A 187 -8.59 -8.75 -4.93
N VAL A 188 -8.75 -8.54 -6.24
CA VAL A 188 -8.80 -9.59 -7.26
C VAL A 188 -7.40 -9.94 -7.74
N LYS A 189 -6.61 -8.95 -8.16
CA LYS A 189 -5.29 -9.15 -8.77
C LYS A 189 -4.43 -7.90 -8.67
N PHE A 190 -3.14 -8.04 -8.95
CA PHE A 190 -2.20 -6.93 -9.07
C PHE A 190 -1.63 -6.88 -10.48
N ARG A 191 -1.57 -5.66 -11.03
CA ARG A 191 -0.81 -5.17 -12.20
C ARG A 191 -0.96 -5.87 -13.54
N HIS A 192 -1.33 -7.15 -13.60
CA HIS A 192 -1.26 -7.96 -14.81
C HIS A 192 -2.62 -8.31 -15.39
N GLY A 193 -2.75 -8.23 -16.72
CA GLY A 193 -3.89 -8.72 -17.50
C GLY A 193 -3.94 -10.24 -17.58
N ASN A 194 -4.87 -10.77 -18.37
CA ASN A 194 -5.06 -12.21 -18.58
C ASN A 194 -3.89 -12.85 -19.36
N ASP A 195 -3.12 -12.04 -20.08
CA ASP A 195 -1.92 -12.41 -20.83
C ASP A 195 -0.63 -12.38 -19.99
N ASN A 196 -0.74 -12.15 -18.68
CA ASN A 196 0.38 -11.97 -17.74
C ASN A 196 1.31 -10.79 -18.06
N LYS A 197 0.89 -9.85 -18.92
CA LYS A 197 1.57 -8.58 -19.14
C LYS A 197 0.96 -7.50 -18.27
N ASP A 198 1.70 -6.41 -18.07
CA ASP A 198 1.16 -5.26 -17.35
C ASP A 198 -0.11 -4.75 -18.04
N LEU A 199 -1.07 -4.26 -17.25
CA LEU A 199 -2.36 -3.78 -17.74
C LEU A 199 -2.17 -2.67 -18.77
N LYS A 200 -2.95 -2.75 -19.85
CA LYS A 200 -2.88 -1.81 -20.96
C LYS A 200 -4.29 -1.38 -21.34
N LEU A 201 -4.46 -0.09 -21.63
CA LEU A 201 -5.74 0.51 -22.00
C LEU A 201 -6.02 0.27 -23.48
N GLU A 202 -7.30 0.31 -23.86
CA GLU A 202 -7.74 0.19 -25.27
C GLU A 202 -7.09 1.24 -26.19
N ASN A 203 -6.71 2.41 -25.66
CA ASN A 203 -6.01 3.45 -26.39
C ASN A 203 -4.48 3.22 -26.51
N GLY A 204 -3.97 2.11 -26.00
CA GLY A 204 -2.56 1.75 -26.03
C GLY A 204 -1.73 2.16 -24.82
N ALA A 205 -2.25 3.02 -23.92
CA ALA A 205 -1.50 3.50 -22.77
C ALA A 205 -1.36 2.42 -21.67
N CYS A 206 -0.19 2.39 -21.03
CA CYS A 206 0.08 1.50 -19.90
C CYS A 206 0.12 2.32 -18.60
N PRO A 207 -0.94 2.30 -17.77
CA PRO A 207 -0.92 3.00 -16.51
C PRO A 207 0.14 2.40 -15.57
N TYR A 208 0.66 3.24 -14.65
CA TYR A 208 1.45 2.70 -13.54
C TYR A 208 0.64 1.68 -12.75
N PHE A 209 1.32 0.69 -12.16
CA PHE A 209 0.74 -0.48 -11.49
C PHE A 209 -0.62 -0.22 -10.84
N ARG A 210 -1.61 -1.04 -11.24
CA ARG A 210 -2.98 -1.02 -10.73
C ARG A 210 -3.27 -2.22 -9.86
N ILE A 211 -4.10 -2.02 -8.86
CA ILE A 211 -4.71 -3.09 -8.09
C ILE A 211 -6.11 -3.30 -8.68
N LEU A 212 -6.41 -4.52 -9.09
CA LEU A 212 -7.73 -4.90 -9.56
C LEU A 212 -8.60 -5.24 -8.36
N ILE A 213 -9.70 -4.51 -8.18
CA ILE A 213 -10.64 -4.65 -7.07
C ILE A 213 -12.07 -4.87 -7.57
N LYS A 214 -12.93 -5.38 -6.70
CA LYS A 214 -14.38 -5.43 -6.86
C LYS A 214 -15.05 -4.93 -5.59
N HIS A 215 -16.29 -4.44 -5.71
CA HIS A 215 -17.13 -4.25 -4.54
C HIS A 215 -17.46 -5.61 -3.92
N LYS A 216 -17.38 -5.70 -2.60
CA LYS A 216 -17.84 -6.86 -1.85
C LYS A 216 -19.35 -6.77 -1.76
N ARG A 217 -20.05 -7.67 -2.45
CA ARG A 217 -21.51 -7.77 -2.33
C ARG A 217 -21.85 -8.34 -0.95
N LYS A 218 -22.80 -7.72 -0.27
CA LYS A 218 -23.41 -8.27 0.94
C LYS A 218 -24.38 -9.38 0.59
#